data_AF-A0AAN7S277-F1
#
_entry.id   AF-A0AAN7S277-F1
#
_cell.length_a   1.000
_cell.length_b   1.000
_cell.length_c   1.000
_cell.angle_alpha   90.00
_cell.angle_beta   90.00
_cell.angle_gamma   90.00
#
_symmetry.space_group_name_H-M   'P 1'
#
loop_
_entity.id
_entity.type
_entity.pdbx_description
1 polymer ?
#
loop_
_entity_poly.entity_id
_entity_poly.type
_entity_poly.pdbx_seq_one_letter_code
_entity_poly.pdbx_strand_id
1 'polypeptide(L)'
;MAPSRPHRPFPARADPSPRQRRPLATRRHGNAEGRGGSGAQLLPSGGKMAAGAAELRRLQWRLEELEQRVVGGDGACGPRKVVDELVKVQVALSNIAGKRERIKILFKKIEDVIKYLDPQYIDRMAVPDAMKLQFILAEEQVIPSRAALLEQVKNLQPMLDSASIQAVPDHAAKLQRLSQIHIQQQEQRQDLTDSVKTLLEDYNKMTLLLSKQFVQWNEILTRLEMAKEAKPAAE
;
A
#
# COMPACT_ATOMS: atom_id res chain seq x y z
N MET A 1 12.27 72.45 -12.88
CA MET A 1 13.51 72.09 -12.17
C MET A 1 13.13 71.06 -11.11
N ALA A 2 13.89 69.95 -11.01
CA ALA A 2 13.62 68.73 -10.21
C ALA A 2 12.71 67.67 -10.91
N PRO A 3 12.97 66.35 -10.73
CA PRO A 3 13.60 65.56 -11.78
C PRO A 3 12.92 64.22 -12.10
N SER A 4 13.32 63.67 -13.24
CA SER A 4 13.05 62.33 -13.76
C SER A 4 13.34 61.22 -12.74
N ARG A 5 12.39 60.27 -12.59
CA ARG A 5 12.61 58.97 -11.94
C ARG A 5 12.83 57.89 -13.00
N PRO A 6 13.88 57.06 -12.88
CA PRO A 6 14.15 55.99 -13.83
C PRO A 6 13.40 54.69 -13.49
N HIS A 7 13.11 53.94 -14.56
CA HIS A 7 12.66 52.55 -14.56
C HIS A 7 13.51 51.66 -13.64
N ARG A 8 12.84 50.87 -12.79
CA ARG A 8 13.44 49.64 -12.22
C ARG A 8 13.15 48.47 -13.16
N PRO A 9 14.14 47.64 -13.52
CA PRO A 9 13.91 46.38 -14.20
C PRO A 9 13.44 45.31 -13.21
N PHE A 10 12.52 44.46 -13.66
CA PHE A 10 12.08 43.24 -12.98
C PHE A 10 13.26 42.26 -12.84
N PRO A 11 13.44 41.57 -11.69
CA PRO A 11 14.39 40.48 -11.61
C PRO A 11 13.84 39.24 -12.34
N ALA A 12 14.72 38.66 -13.15
CA ALA A 12 14.51 37.46 -13.94
C ALA A 12 14.21 36.22 -13.07
N ARG A 13 13.35 35.34 -13.61
CA ARG A 13 13.08 33.99 -13.13
C ARG A 13 14.40 33.21 -13.03
N ALA A 14 14.69 32.69 -11.84
CA ALA A 14 15.73 31.69 -11.64
C ALA A 14 15.17 30.31 -12.02
N ASP A 15 15.85 29.65 -12.97
CA ASP A 15 15.67 28.23 -13.27
C ASP A 15 16.10 27.35 -12.09
N PRO A 16 15.36 26.29 -11.75
CA PRO A 16 15.85 25.28 -10.82
C PRO A 16 16.74 24.26 -11.56
N SER A 17 18.03 24.25 -11.20
CA SER A 17 18.98 23.19 -11.57
C SER A 17 18.53 21.80 -11.05
N PRO A 18 18.95 20.70 -11.70
CA PRO A 18 18.44 19.37 -11.43
C PRO A 18 19.03 18.79 -10.15
N ARG A 19 18.16 18.32 -9.26
CA ARG A 19 18.54 17.54 -8.07
C ARG A 19 19.24 16.25 -8.47
N GLN A 20 20.50 16.16 -8.06
CA GLN A 20 21.29 14.94 -8.01
C GLN A 20 20.55 13.85 -7.21
N ARG A 21 20.16 12.77 -7.89
CA ARG A 21 19.74 11.52 -7.25
C ARG A 21 20.98 10.71 -6.90
N ARG A 22 21.19 10.46 -5.61
CA ARG A 22 22.14 9.46 -5.11
C ARG A 22 21.70 8.06 -5.54
N PRO A 23 22.57 7.21 -6.12
CA PRO A 23 22.32 5.78 -6.21
C PRO A 23 22.91 5.06 -4.99
N LEU A 24 22.11 4.16 -4.41
CA LEU A 24 22.53 3.20 -3.40
C LEU A 24 23.38 2.11 -4.07
N ALA A 25 24.62 1.98 -3.63
CA ALA A 25 25.51 0.88 -4.00
C ALA A 25 25.03 -0.42 -3.33
N THR A 26 24.62 -1.41 -4.12
CA THR A 26 24.63 -2.81 -3.69
C THR A 26 25.77 -3.51 -4.42
N ARG A 27 26.76 -3.90 -3.62
CA ARG A 27 27.94 -4.67 -4.01
C ARG A 27 27.51 -6.04 -4.54
N ARG A 28 27.62 -6.28 -5.85
CA ARG A 28 27.71 -7.61 -6.44
C ARG A 28 28.96 -7.68 -7.30
N HIS A 29 29.86 -8.60 -6.94
CA HIS A 29 30.98 -9.01 -7.77
C HIS A 29 30.44 -9.65 -9.05
N GLY A 30 30.87 -9.11 -10.20
CA GLY A 30 30.83 -9.83 -11.46
C GLY A 30 32.15 -10.56 -11.65
N ASN A 31 32.09 -11.77 -12.20
CA ASN A 31 33.17 -12.29 -13.02
C ASN A 31 32.60 -13.21 -14.12
N ALA A 32 33.13 -12.99 -15.32
CA ALA A 32 33.24 -13.89 -16.48
C ALA A 32 31.97 -14.39 -17.21
N GLU A 33 31.72 -13.74 -18.37
CA GLU A 33 31.73 -14.32 -19.72
C GLU A 33 30.97 -15.63 -20.04
N GLY A 34 30.13 -15.53 -21.08
CA GLY A 34 30.30 -16.42 -22.23
C GLY A 34 29.16 -17.40 -22.57
N ARG A 35 28.50 -17.09 -23.68
CA ARG A 35 27.99 -18.03 -24.72
C ARG A 35 26.80 -18.94 -24.39
N GLY A 36 25.91 -19.01 -25.38
CA GLY A 36 25.20 -20.24 -25.72
C GLY A 36 23.72 -20.23 -25.36
N GLY A 37 22.88 -19.91 -26.34
CA GLY A 37 21.49 -20.34 -26.32
C GLY A 37 21.36 -21.85 -26.50
N SER A 38 20.14 -22.31 -26.22
CA SER A 38 19.60 -23.66 -26.43
C SER A 38 19.93 -24.68 -25.34
N GLY A 39 18.88 -25.06 -24.60
CA GLY A 39 18.93 -26.10 -23.57
C GLY A 39 17.63 -26.12 -22.78
N ALA A 40 16.60 -26.74 -23.36
CA ALA A 40 15.42 -27.15 -22.60
C ALA A 40 15.86 -28.05 -21.43
N GLN A 41 15.53 -27.67 -20.19
CA GLN A 41 15.58 -28.62 -19.08
C GLN A 41 14.47 -28.33 -18.08
N LEU A 42 13.54 -29.29 -18.05
CA LEU A 42 12.48 -29.42 -17.07
C LEU A 42 13.04 -29.70 -15.66
N LEU A 43 12.22 -29.36 -14.66
CA LEU A 43 12.20 -29.79 -13.24
C LEU A 43 12.78 -28.80 -12.22
N PRO A 44 12.00 -28.55 -11.14
CA PRO A 44 12.33 -29.22 -9.88
C PRO A 44 11.09 -29.92 -9.29
N SER A 45 10.79 -31.12 -9.78
CA SER A 45 9.91 -32.07 -9.07
C SER A 45 10.66 -32.85 -7.97
N GLY A 46 12.01 -32.82 -8.00
CA GLY A 46 12.86 -33.58 -7.07
C GLY A 46 12.86 -33.05 -5.63
N GLY A 47 12.65 -31.75 -5.41
CA GLY A 47 12.66 -31.16 -4.06
C GLY A 47 11.43 -31.53 -3.22
N LYS A 48 10.25 -31.59 -3.86
CA LYS A 48 9.01 -32.05 -3.20
C LYS A 48 9.03 -33.56 -2.92
N MET A 49 9.60 -34.35 -3.83
CA MET A 49 9.81 -35.79 -3.63
C MET A 49 10.83 -36.08 -2.52
N ALA A 50 11.91 -35.30 -2.43
CA ALA A 50 12.92 -35.44 -1.38
C ALA A 50 12.41 -35.00 0.01
N ALA A 51 11.64 -33.91 0.08
CA ALA A 51 10.97 -33.48 1.31
C ALA A 51 9.87 -34.47 1.73
N GLY A 52 9.08 -34.96 0.77
CA GLY A 52 8.12 -36.04 0.99
C GLY A 52 8.78 -37.31 1.50
N ALA A 53 9.94 -37.69 0.95
CA ALA A 53 10.72 -38.83 1.43
C ALA A 53 11.30 -38.62 2.84
N ALA A 54 11.64 -37.38 3.22
CA ALA A 54 12.08 -37.06 4.58
C ALA A 54 10.92 -37.18 5.59
N GLU A 55 9.74 -36.66 5.25
CA GLU A 55 8.54 -36.82 6.09
C GLU A 55 8.08 -38.28 6.18
N LEU A 56 8.14 -39.04 5.09
CA LEU A 56 7.82 -40.47 5.09
C LEU A 56 8.79 -41.25 5.98
N ARG A 57 10.09 -40.98 5.91
CA ARG A 57 11.09 -41.61 6.81
C ARG A 57 10.85 -41.26 8.27
N ARG A 58 10.47 -40.01 8.57
CA ARG A 58 10.13 -39.57 9.92
C ARG A 58 8.87 -40.25 10.43
N LEU A 59 7.85 -40.39 9.59
CA LEU A 59 6.62 -41.11 9.92
C LEU A 59 6.91 -42.59 10.17
N GLN A 60 7.73 -43.21 9.32
CA GLN A 60 8.11 -44.61 9.45
C GLN A 60 8.86 -44.88 10.76
N TRP A 61 9.83 -44.04 11.11
CA TRP A 61 10.54 -44.15 12.39
C TRP A 61 9.59 -44.02 13.59
N ARG A 62 8.63 -43.09 13.54
CA ARG A 62 7.62 -42.94 14.59
C ARG A 62 6.65 -44.14 14.65
N LEU A 63 6.32 -44.71 13.50
CA LEU A 63 5.44 -45.88 13.40
C LEU A 63 6.14 -47.10 14.02
N GLU A 64 7.39 -47.36 13.64
CA GLU A 64 8.21 -48.42 14.20
C GLU A 64 8.38 -48.26 15.72
N GLU A 65 8.60 -47.02 16.20
CA GLU A 65 8.67 -46.76 17.64
C GLU A 65 7.32 -47.03 18.35
N LEU A 66 6.19 -46.67 17.74
CA LEU A 66 4.87 -46.95 18.28
C LEU A 66 4.54 -48.45 18.26
N GLU A 67 4.87 -49.15 17.19
CA GLU A 67 4.72 -50.60 17.07
C GLU A 67 5.56 -51.31 18.13
N GLN A 68 6.82 -50.90 18.31
CA GLN A 68 7.70 -51.44 19.35
C GLN A 68 7.12 -51.22 20.76
N ARG A 69 6.54 -50.04 21.03
CA ARG A 69 5.96 -49.68 22.34
C ARG A 69 4.61 -50.36 22.62
N VAL A 70 3.78 -50.59 21.61
CA VAL A 70 2.42 -51.14 21.76
C VAL A 70 2.40 -52.66 21.63
N VAL A 71 3.12 -53.21 20.65
CA VAL A 71 3.15 -54.66 20.39
C VAL A 71 4.20 -55.35 21.26
N GLY A 72 5.28 -54.64 21.61
CA GLY A 72 6.44 -55.22 22.28
C GLY A 72 7.29 -56.01 21.29
N GLY A 73 8.61 -56.02 21.48
CA GLY A 73 9.60 -56.57 20.54
C GLY A 73 9.59 -58.10 20.36
N ASP A 74 8.47 -58.77 20.60
CA ASP A 74 8.35 -60.21 20.39
C ASP A 74 7.09 -60.49 19.56
N GLY A 75 7.30 -60.88 18.30
CA GLY A 75 6.28 -61.03 17.25
C GLY A 75 5.31 -62.19 17.45
N ALA A 76 4.98 -62.52 18.70
CA ALA A 76 4.28 -63.74 19.08
C ALA A 76 2.93 -63.52 19.79
N CYS A 77 2.32 -62.33 19.71
CA CYS A 77 1.00 -62.12 20.29
C CYS A 77 0.04 -61.49 19.27
N GLY A 78 -1.09 -62.17 19.00
CA GLY A 78 -2.18 -61.67 18.16
C GLY A 78 -2.77 -60.34 18.65
N PRO A 79 -3.82 -59.78 18.01
CA PRO A 79 -4.33 -58.43 18.29
C PRO A 79 -4.57 -58.24 19.79
N ARG A 80 -3.58 -57.62 20.43
CA ARG A 80 -3.54 -57.49 21.88
C ARG A 80 -4.62 -56.47 22.19
N LYS A 81 -5.64 -56.90 22.93
CA LYS A 81 -6.74 -56.04 23.37
C LYS A 81 -6.23 -55.11 24.48
N VAL A 82 -5.17 -54.34 24.21
CA VAL A 82 -4.53 -53.40 25.14
C VAL A 82 -5.59 -52.43 25.67
N VAL A 83 -6.55 -52.07 24.82
CA VAL A 83 -7.71 -51.26 25.21
C VAL A 83 -8.58 -52.00 26.24
N ASP A 84 -8.94 -53.25 26.02
CA ASP A 84 -9.76 -54.01 26.97
C ASP A 84 -9.00 -54.29 28.28
N GLU A 85 -7.70 -54.56 28.24
CA GLU A 85 -6.87 -54.74 29.44
C GLU A 85 -6.67 -53.42 30.19
N LEU A 86 -6.47 -52.31 29.48
CA LEU A 86 -6.41 -50.98 30.06
C LEU A 86 -7.74 -50.59 30.70
N VAL A 87 -8.87 -50.92 30.07
CA VAL A 87 -10.21 -50.72 30.64
C VAL A 87 -10.39 -51.57 31.91
N LYS A 88 -9.96 -52.84 31.90
CA LYS A 88 -9.99 -53.69 33.12
C LYS A 88 -9.14 -53.10 34.24
N VAL A 89 -7.93 -52.64 33.93
CA VAL A 89 -7.02 -52.00 34.88
C VAL A 89 -7.59 -50.68 35.39
N GLN A 90 -8.20 -49.87 34.53
CA GLN A 90 -8.86 -48.62 34.88
C GLN A 90 -10.06 -48.85 35.80
N VAL A 91 -10.88 -49.87 35.54
CA VAL A 91 -12.01 -50.25 36.41
C VAL A 91 -11.51 -50.78 37.75
N ALA A 92 -10.46 -51.60 37.76
CA ALA A 92 -9.83 -52.08 38.99
C ALA A 92 -9.24 -50.92 39.82
N LEU A 93 -8.51 -50.01 39.20
CA LEU A 93 -7.96 -48.81 39.82
C LEU A 93 -9.06 -47.89 40.33
N SER A 94 -10.12 -47.68 39.56
CA SER A 94 -11.27 -46.86 39.96
C SER A 94 -12.01 -47.48 41.16
N ASN A 95 -12.15 -48.81 41.19
CA ASN A 95 -12.72 -49.54 42.32
C ASN A 95 -11.83 -49.47 43.57
N ILE A 96 -10.50 -49.53 43.42
CA ILE A 96 -9.54 -49.41 44.54
C ILE A 96 -9.48 -47.98 45.06
N ALA A 97 -9.44 -46.99 44.16
CA ALA A 97 -9.45 -45.57 44.50
C ALA A 97 -10.77 -45.13 45.13
N GLY A 98 -11.91 -45.70 44.69
CA GLY A 98 -13.24 -45.42 45.26
C GLY A 98 -13.46 -46.01 46.66
N LYS A 99 -12.84 -47.16 46.98
CA LYS A 99 -12.97 -47.82 48.30
C LYS A 99 -12.05 -47.25 49.38
N ARG A 100 -10.97 -46.55 48.98
CA ARG A 100 -9.98 -45.99 49.92
C ARG A 100 -9.81 -44.50 49.64
N GLU A 101 -10.49 -43.67 50.44
CA GLU A 101 -10.45 -42.20 50.30
C GLU A 101 -9.01 -41.65 50.31
N ARG A 102 -8.10 -42.29 51.07
CA ARG A 102 -6.66 -41.96 51.09
C ARG A 102 -5.99 -42.10 49.71
N ILE A 103 -6.38 -43.10 48.92
CA ILE A 103 -5.84 -43.34 47.56
C ILE A 103 -6.40 -42.29 46.60
N LYS A 104 -7.68 -41.95 46.71
CA LYS A 104 -8.31 -40.88 45.93
C LYS A 104 -7.67 -39.52 46.18
N ILE A 105 -7.35 -39.20 47.44
CA ILE A 105 -6.61 -38.00 47.81
C ILE A 105 -5.20 -38.03 47.22
N LEU A 106 -4.51 -39.18 47.23
CA LEU A 106 -3.19 -39.32 46.62
C LEU A 106 -3.22 -39.14 45.11
N PHE A 107 -4.21 -39.67 44.38
CA PHE A 107 -4.35 -39.43 42.93
C PHE A 107 -4.56 -37.95 42.60
N LYS A 108 -5.39 -37.24 43.37
CA LYS A 108 -5.55 -35.79 43.23
C LYS A 108 -4.26 -35.03 43.55
N LYS A 109 -3.56 -35.43 44.61
CA LYS A 109 -2.25 -34.85 44.95
C LYS A 109 -1.20 -35.14 43.89
N ILE A 110 -1.23 -36.28 43.20
CA ILE A 110 -0.33 -36.59 42.09
C ILE A 110 -0.60 -35.64 40.92
N GLU A 111 -1.86 -35.39 40.56
CA GLU A 111 -2.20 -34.40 39.52
C GLU A 111 -1.71 -33.00 39.90
N ASP A 112 -1.87 -32.60 41.16
CA ASP A 112 -1.39 -31.31 41.63
C ASP A 112 0.15 -31.25 41.66
N VAL A 113 0.81 -32.31 42.11
CA VAL A 113 2.28 -32.43 42.09
C VAL A 113 2.80 -32.41 40.64
N ILE A 114 2.11 -33.01 39.67
CA ILE A 114 2.45 -32.91 38.25
C ILE A 114 2.34 -31.45 37.76
N LYS A 115 1.33 -30.69 38.20
CA LYS A 115 1.22 -29.25 37.88
C LYS A 115 2.33 -28.43 38.53
N TYR A 116 2.71 -28.76 39.77
CA TYR A 116 3.83 -28.10 40.45
C TYR A 116 5.19 -28.53 39.90
N LEU A 117 5.30 -29.70 39.27
CA LEU A 117 6.52 -30.16 38.61
C LEU A 117 6.72 -29.54 37.22
N ASP A 118 5.71 -28.87 36.65
CA ASP A 118 5.90 -28.09 35.43
C ASP A 118 6.77 -26.86 35.74
N PRO A 119 8.01 -26.79 35.23
CA PRO A 119 8.90 -25.66 35.49
C PRO A 119 8.26 -24.33 35.09
N GLN A 120 7.39 -24.34 34.06
CA GLN A 120 6.71 -23.15 33.60
C GLN A 120 5.65 -22.63 34.59
N TYR A 121 5.13 -23.48 35.46
CA TYR A 121 4.15 -23.08 36.47
C TYR A 121 4.83 -22.41 37.67
N ILE A 122 5.93 -22.99 38.17
CA ILE A 122 6.72 -22.40 39.26
C ILE A 122 7.36 -21.09 38.82
N ASP A 123 7.97 -21.03 37.62
CA ASP A 123 8.66 -19.84 37.13
C ASP A 123 7.72 -18.64 36.92
N ARG A 124 6.44 -18.88 36.60
CA ARG A 124 5.43 -17.83 36.45
C ARG A 124 4.83 -17.38 37.78
N MET A 125 4.70 -18.28 38.76
CA MET A 125 4.15 -17.94 40.08
C MET A 125 5.17 -17.29 41.01
N ALA A 126 6.43 -17.67 40.89
CA ALA A 126 7.47 -17.35 41.85
C ALA A 126 8.54 -16.42 41.28
N VAL A 127 8.19 -15.41 40.47
CA VAL A 127 9.12 -14.31 40.19
C VAL A 127 9.43 -13.65 41.54
N PRO A 128 10.65 -13.81 42.09
CA PRO A 128 10.95 -13.29 43.42
C PRO A 128 10.83 -11.76 43.41
N ASP A 129 10.47 -11.15 44.53
CA ASP A 129 10.27 -9.69 44.59
C ASP A 129 11.55 -8.92 44.22
N ALA A 130 12.72 -9.48 44.53
CA ALA A 130 14.01 -8.97 44.05
C ALA A 130 14.12 -8.96 42.52
N MET A 131 13.56 -9.98 41.83
CA MET A 131 13.57 -10.06 40.37
C MET A 131 12.56 -9.08 39.76
N LYS A 132 11.37 -8.91 40.35
CA LYS A 132 10.40 -7.87 39.94
C LYS A 132 11.02 -6.48 40.03
N LEU A 133 11.77 -6.20 41.09
CA LEU A 133 12.49 -4.94 41.26
C LEU A 133 13.53 -4.76 40.16
N GLN A 134 14.31 -5.79 39.84
CA GLN A 134 15.29 -5.73 38.74
C GLN A 134 14.64 -5.51 37.37
N PHE A 135 13.47 -6.10 37.12
CA PHE A 135 12.70 -5.83 35.89
C PHE A 135 12.22 -4.38 35.84
N ILE A 136 11.70 -3.83 36.94
CA ILE A 136 11.26 -2.44 36.99
C ILE A 136 12.43 -1.49 36.79
N LEU A 137 13.59 -1.75 37.41
CA LEU A 137 14.81 -0.94 37.24
C LEU A 137 15.38 -1.07 35.84
N ALA A 138 15.39 -2.28 35.26
CA ALA A 138 15.82 -2.50 33.88
C ALA A 138 14.91 -1.79 32.86
N GLU A 139 13.61 -1.72 33.15
CA GLU A 139 12.62 -1.02 32.33
C GLU A 139 12.33 0.42 32.78
N GLU A 140 13.07 0.96 33.74
CA GLU A 140 12.81 2.27 34.37
C GLU A 140 12.78 3.40 33.35
N GLN A 141 13.62 3.32 32.30
CA GLN A 141 13.68 4.31 31.23
C GLN A 141 12.65 4.03 30.11
N VAL A 142 12.20 2.77 30.00
CA VAL A 142 11.27 2.31 28.97
C VAL A 142 9.83 2.65 29.34
N ILE A 143 9.47 2.55 30.62
CA ILE A 143 8.14 2.90 31.14
C ILE A 143 7.77 4.37 30.88
N PRO A 144 8.58 5.38 31.26
CA PRO A 144 8.26 6.79 31.05
C PRO A 144 8.32 7.17 29.57
N SER A 145 9.23 6.60 28.78
CA SER A 145 9.26 6.86 27.34
C SER A 145 8.02 6.31 26.62
N ARG A 146 7.54 5.12 26.99
CA ARG A 146 6.26 4.57 26.51
C ARG A 146 5.06 5.38 27.00
N ALA A 147 5.07 5.84 28.26
CA ALA A 147 4.01 6.69 28.80
C ALA A 147 3.95 8.04 28.07
N ALA A 148 5.09 8.67 27.80
CA ALA A 148 5.17 9.91 27.04
C ALA A 148 4.67 9.74 25.60
N LEU A 149 5.00 8.61 24.95
CA LEU A 149 4.47 8.29 23.63
C LEU A 149 2.94 8.08 23.68
N LEU A 150 2.44 7.44 24.72
CA LEU A 150 1.00 7.22 24.92
C LEU A 150 0.25 8.55 25.18
N GLU A 151 0.86 9.48 25.91
CA GLU A 151 0.34 10.85 26.03
C GLU A 151 0.34 11.59 24.68
N GLN A 152 1.39 11.45 23.87
CA GLN A 152 1.41 12.03 22.52
C GLN A 152 0.27 11.48 21.66
N VAL A 153 0.03 10.16 21.71
CA VAL A 153 -1.10 9.53 21.00
C VAL A 153 -2.44 10.06 21.51
N LYS A 154 -2.60 10.21 22.84
CA LYS A 154 -3.81 10.79 23.45
C LYS A 154 -4.02 12.25 23.00
N ASN A 155 -2.96 13.03 22.89
CA ASN A 155 -3.02 14.42 22.43
C ASN A 155 -3.38 14.54 20.95
N LEU A 156 -3.07 13.53 20.14
CA LEU A 156 -3.41 13.47 18.71
C LEU A 156 -4.83 12.96 18.45
N GLN A 157 -5.44 12.25 19.41
CA GLN A 157 -6.84 11.78 19.33
C GLN A 157 -7.84 12.89 18.91
N PRO A 158 -7.86 14.10 19.51
CA PRO A 158 -8.79 15.16 19.12
C PRO A 158 -8.54 15.72 17.71
N MET A 159 -7.38 15.48 17.09
CA MET A 159 -7.15 15.89 15.70
C MET A 159 -7.88 15.00 14.69
N LEU A 160 -8.15 13.75 15.05
CA LEU A 160 -8.90 12.80 14.22
C LEU A 160 -10.38 13.17 14.12
N ASP A 161 -10.93 13.72 15.22
CA ASP A 161 -12.32 14.18 15.30
C ASP A 161 -12.50 15.64 14.86
N SER A 162 -11.49 16.22 14.21
CA SER A 162 -11.56 17.62 13.78
C SER A 162 -12.69 17.83 12.76
N ALA A 163 -13.46 18.89 12.97
CA ALA A 163 -14.58 19.25 12.10
C ALA A 163 -14.16 19.46 10.63
N SER A 164 -12.89 19.80 10.37
CA SER A 164 -12.33 19.92 9.02
C SER A 164 -12.25 18.57 8.31
N ILE A 165 -11.90 17.48 8.99
CA ILE A 165 -11.89 16.12 8.42
C ILE A 165 -13.31 15.65 8.15
N GLN A 166 -14.25 15.93 9.07
CA GLN A 166 -15.65 15.58 8.89
C GLN A 166 -16.32 16.36 7.75
N ALA A 167 -15.90 17.61 7.50
CA ALA A 167 -16.43 18.44 6.42
C ALA A 167 -15.84 18.12 5.03
N VAL A 168 -14.85 17.21 4.93
CA VAL A 168 -14.22 16.84 3.65
C VAL A 168 -15.23 16.36 2.59
N PRO A 169 -16.20 15.47 2.90
CA PRO A 169 -17.18 15.02 1.92
C PRO A 169 -18.05 16.16 1.37
N ASP A 170 -18.46 17.11 2.23
CA ASP A 170 -19.26 18.27 1.82
C ASP A 170 -18.45 19.21 0.91
N HIS A 171 -17.18 19.45 1.25
CA HIS A 171 -16.27 20.22 0.41
C HIS A 171 -15.99 19.52 -0.93
N ALA A 172 -15.85 18.20 -0.92
CA ALA A 172 -15.69 17.40 -2.14
C ALA A 172 -16.93 17.50 -3.04
N ALA A 173 -18.14 17.41 -2.48
CA ALA A 173 -19.38 17.58 -3.24
C ALA A 173 -19.50 18.98 -3.85
N LYS A 174 -19.17 20.03 -3.09
CA LYS A 174 -19.13 21.41 -3.60
C LYS A 174 -18.10 21.58 -4.72
N LEU A 175 -16.91 20.98 -4.56
CA LEU A 175 -15.85 21.04 -5.56
C LEU A 175 -16.24 20.29 -6.84
N GLN A 176 -16.88 19.13 -6.73
CA GLN A 176 -17.41 18.38 -7.87
C GLN A 176 -18.42 19.22 -8.66
N ARG A 177 -19.38 19.84 -7.96
CA ARG A 177 -20.35 20.75 -8.59
C ARG A 177 -19.66 21.94 -9.28
N LEU A 178 -18.68 22.55 -8.61
CA LEU A 178 -17.93 23.68 -9.18
C LEU A 178 -17.10 23.25 -10.39
N SER A 179 -16.51 22.07 -10.37
CA SER A 179 -15.79 21.49 -11.51
C SER A 179 -16.71 21.30 -12.71
N GLN A 180 -17.93 20.79 -12.51
CA GLN A 180 -18.92 20.65 -13.57
C GLN A 180 -19.31 22.00 -14.17
N ILE A 181 -19.58 23.00 -13.32
CA ILE A 181 -19.88 24.37 -13.78
C ILE A 181 -18.71 24.95 -14.57
N HIS A 182 -17.47 24.71 -14.12
CA HIS A 182 -16.29 25.23 -14.81
C HIS A 182 -16.12 24.62 -16.20
N ILE A 183 -16.38 23.33 -16.37
CA ILE A 183 -16.37 22.66 -17.68
C ILE A 183 -17.41 23.31 -18.60
N GLN A 184 -18.64 23.49 -18.12
CA GLN A 184 -19.71 24.12 -18.91
C GLN A 184 -19.36 25.56 -19.31
N GLN A 185 -18.81 26.35 -18.38
CA GLN A 185 -18.37 27.72 -18.68
C GLN A 185 -17.20 27.76 -19.66
N GLN A 186 -16.32 26.76 -19.64
CA GLN A 186 -15.21 26.64 -20.56
C GLN A 186 -15.71 26.36 -21.98
N GLU A 187 -16.67 25.43 -22.13
CA GLU A 187 -17.32 25.13 -23.41
C GLU A 187 -18.05 26.34 -23.97
N GLN A 188 -18.91 26.99 -23.16
CA GLN A 188 -19.62 28.20 -23.56
C GLN A 188 -18.68 29.34 -23.99
N ARG A 189 -17.56 29.52 -23.27
CA ARG A 189 -16.56 30.52 -23.64
C ARG A 189 -15.91 30.19 -24.97
N GLN A 190 -15.63 28.91 -25.23
CA GLN A 190 -15.05 28.47 -26.49
C GLN A 190 -16.01 28.71 -27.64
N ASP A 191 -17.27 28.29 -27.51
CA ASP A 191 -18.31 28.48 -28.53
C ASP A 191 -18.54 29.96 -28.85
N LEU A 192 -18.60 30.81 -27.81
CA LEU A 192 -18.73 32.25 -27.98
C LEU A 192 -17.50 32.83 -28.68
N THR A 193 -16.31 32.40 -28.28
CA THR A 193 -15.06 32.87 -28.89
C THR A 193 -15.01 32.52 -30.37
N ASP A 194 -15.40 31.30 -30.72
CA ASP A 194 -15.39 30.85 -32.11
C ASP A 194 -16.49 31.56 -32.94
N SER A 195 -17.67 31.79 -32.36
CA SER A 195 -18.73 32.60 -32.99
C SER A 195 -18.29 34.06 -33.26
N VAL A 196 -17.54 34.66 -32.34
CA VAL A 196 -17.00 36.01 -32.51
C VAL A 196 -15.92 36.03 -33.58
N LYS A 197 -15.05 35.01 -33.63
CA LYS A 197 -14.05 34.89 -34.70
C LYS A 197 -14.70 34.76 -36.07
N THR A 198 -15.70 33.91 -36.22
CA THR A 198 -16.41 33.75 -37.50
C THR A 198 -17.07 35.06 -37.93
N LEU A 199 -17.69 35.77 -36.99
CA LEU A 199 -18.29 37.08 -37.27
C LEU A 199 -17.25 38.12 -37.71
N LEU A 200 -16.08 38.12 -37.06
CA LEU A 200 -14.98 39.01 -37.42
C LEU A 200 -14.40 38.67 -38.80
N GLU A 201 -14.26 37.39 -39.12
CA GLU A 201 -13.84 36.93 -40.45
C GLU A 201 -14.82 37.38 -41.53
N ASP A 202 -16.13 37.25 -41.29
CA ASP A 202 -17.15 37.65 -42.24
C ASP A 202 -17.21 39.17 -42.42
N TYR A 203 -17.06 39.93 -41.33
CA TYR A 203 -16.91 41.38 -41.41
C TYR A 203 -15.69 41.80 -42.23
N ASN A 204 -14.55 41.12 -42.03
CA ASN A 204 -13.33 41.40 -42.79
C ASN A 204 -13.51 41.07 -44.27
N LYS A 205 -14.12 39.92 -44.60
CA LYS A 205 -14.47 39.55 -45.99
C LYS A 205 -15.38 40.60 -46.64
N MET A 206 -16.43 41.04 -45.95
CA MET A 206 -17.35 42.06 -46.45
C MET A 206 -16.65 43.40 -46.68
N THR A 207 -15.80 43.82 -45.73
CA THR A 207 -15.01 45.05 -45.86
C THR A 207 -14.08 44.99 -47.06
N LEU A 208 -13.38 43.87 -47.26
CA LEU A 208 -12.49 43.68 -48.42
C LEU A 208 -13.26 43.72 -49.75
N LEU A 209 -14.43 43.09 -49.82
CA LEU A 209 -15.27 43.11 -51.01
C LEU A 209 -15.78 44.53 -51.30
N LEU A 210 -16.22 45.27 -50.28
CA LEU A 210 -16.61 46.67 -50.41
C LEU A 210 -15.44 47.52 -50.92
N SER A 211 -14.24 47.38 -50.34
CA SER A 211 -13.06 48.10 -50.82
C SER A 211 -12.73 47.80 -52.28
N LYS A 212 -12.82 46.53 -52.69
CA LYS A 212 -12.64 46.14 -54.11
C LYS A 212 -13.70 46.78 -55.01
N GLN A 213 -14.95 46.80 -54.56
CA GLN A 213 -16.06 47.41 -55.32
C GLN A 213 -15.86 48.91 -55.49
N PHE A 214 -15.41 49.61 -54.45
CA PHE A 214 -15.08 51.04 -54.55
C PHE A 214 -13.95 51.32 -55.53
N VAL A 215 -12.90 50.49 -55.55
CA VAL A 215 -11.81 50.62 -56.53
C VAL A 215 -12.31 50.39 -57.95
N GLN A 216 -13.13 49.36 -58.17
CA GLN A 216 -13.72 49.08 -59.49
C GLN A 216 -14.61 50.22 -59.98
N TRP A 217 -15.47 50.75 -59.10
CA TRP A 217 -16.31 51.90 -59.44
C TRP A 217 -15.48 53.13 -59.77
N ASN A 218 -14.41 53.39 -59.01
CA ASN A 218 -13.51 54.50 -59.29
C ASN A 218 -12.82 54.34 -60.65
N GLU A 219 -12.33 53.14 -60.97
CA GLU A 219 -11.71 52.86 -62.27
C GLU A 219 -12.68 53.05 -63.45
N ILE A 220 -13.93 52.58 -63.31
CA ILE A 220 -14.97 52.80 -64.32
C ILE A 220 -15.25 54.29 -64.50
N LEU A 221 -15.35 55.04 -63.39
CA LEU A 221 -15.60 56.47 -63.40
C LEU A 221 -14.45 57.24 -64.09
N THR A 222 -13.19 56.93 -63.75
CA THR A 222 -12.02 57.51 -64.41
C THR A 222 -11.98 57.20 -65.91
N ARG A 223 -12.32 55.97 -66.34
CA ARG A 223 -12.40 55.62 -67.77
C ARG A 223 -13.46 56.45 -68.50
N LEU A 224 -14.62 56.66 -67.89
CA LEU A 224 -15.68 57.50 -68.45
C LEU A 224 -15.27 58.98 -68.52
N GLU A 225 -14.56 59.49 -67.51
CA GLU A 225 -14.00 60.84 -67.51
C GLU A 225 -12.96 61.02 -68.62
N MET A 226 -12.02 60.09 -68.77
CA MET A 226 -11.03 60.13 -69.87
C MET A 226 -11.69 60.03 -71.25
N ALA A 227 -12.73 59.21 -71.42
CA ALA A 227 -13.47 59.14 -72.68
C ALA A 227 -14.21 60.44 -73.01
N LYS A 228 -14.63 61.19 -71.97
CA LYS A 228 -15.25 62.51 -72.13
C LYS A 228 -14.22 63.58 -72.49
N GLU A 229 -13.02 63.54 -71.90
CA GLU A 229 -11.93 64.50 -72.22
C GLU A 229 -11.25 64.21 -73.56
N ALA A 230 -11.12 62.94 -73.96
CA ALA A 230 -10.54 62.53 -75.25
C ALA A 230 -11.48 62.74 -76.44
N LYS A 231 -12.66 63.32 -76.23
CA LYS A 231 -13.52 63.83 -77.29
C LYS A 231 -13.25 65.34 -77.42
N PRO A 232 -12.17 65.77 -78.13
CA PRO A 232 -11.91 67.18 -78.31
C PRO A 232 -13.05 67.78 -79.14
N ALA A 233 -13.37 69.04 -78.83
CA ALA A 233 -14.17 69.90 -79.67
C ALA A 233 -13.66 69.82 -81.11
N ALA A 234 -14.39 69.07 -81.94
CA ALA A 234 -14.30 69.14 -83.39
C ALA A 234 -15.37 70.13 -83.83
N GLU A 235 -15.01 71.42 -83.79
CA GLU A 235 -15.61 72.49 -84.59
C GLU A 235 -14.49 73.35 -85.16
#